data_AF-F6P462-F1
#
_entry.id   AF-F6P462-F1
#
_cell.length_a   1.000
_cell.length_b   1.000
_cell.length_c   1.000
_cell.angle_alpha   90.00
_cell.angle_beta   90.00
_cell.angle_gamma   90.00
#
_symmetry.space_group_name_H-M   'P 1'
#
loop_
_entity.id
_entity.type
_entity.pdbx_description
1 polymer ?
#
loop_
_entity_poly.entity_id
_entity_poly.type
_entity_poly.pdbx_seq_one_letter_code
_entity_poly.pdbx_strand_id
1 'polypeptide(L)'
;MPDSCAAWGCKNRRAVQTKSRGITFHKFPKENVLRKQWEIALKRKGFSASESSVLCSEHFRPQDLDRTGQTVRVRDGAKPSVFSFPAHMQKHVTARKTQTSIKAEELYAVNKETTQKQETKPLPNVDHSYALPADLPGLKTKLVEALARVEILERHMRNMKKREQRVKNMVLAVLKDLGGKNLMNKELKRKLRIYLRKMKG
;
A
#
# COMPACT_ATOMS: atom_id res chain seq x y z
N MET A 1 33.08 7.78 12.51
CA MET A 1 32.17 7.11 11.56
C MET A 1 31.42 6.04 12.33
N PRO A 2 30.15 5.73 12.02
CA PRO A 2 29.48 4.64 12.71
C PRO A 2 30.07 3.28 12.35
N ASP A 3 30.25 2.46 13.38
CA ASP A 3 31.03 1.24 13.30
C ASP A 3 30.18 0.00 13.06
N SER A 4 28.85 0.05 13.21
CA SER A 4 27.99 -1.13 13.16
C SER A 4 26.75 -0.96 12.27
N CYS A 5 26.30 -2.06 11.67
CA CYS A 5 25.09 -2.09 10.86
C CYS A 5 23.83 -1.93 11.74
N ALA A 6 22.94 -1.03 11.33
CA ALA A 6 21.67 -0.78 12.01
C ALA A 6 20.59 -1.86 11.76
N ALA A 7 20.86 -2.86 10.92
CA ALA A 7 19.90 -3.93 10.64
C ALA A 7 19.66 -4.87 11.81
N TRP A 8 18.41 -5.31 11.98
CA TRP A 8 18.06 -6.28 13.01
C TRP A 8 18.84 -7.59 12.81
N GLY A 9 19.52 -8.07 13.86
CA GLY A 9 20.32 -9.30 13.83
C GLY A 9 21.66 -9.20 13.07
N CYS A 10 21.99 -8.07 12.45
CA CYS A 10 23.26 -7.94 11.73
C CYS A 10 24.42 -7.67 12.70
N LYS A 11 25.46 -8.50 12.63
CA LYS A 11 26.70 -8.38 13.43
C LYS A 11 27.84 -7.70 12.67
N ASN A 12 27.60 -7.22 11.44
CA ASN A 12 28.64 -6.59 10.64
C ASN A 12 29.04 -5.25 11.24
N ARG A 13 30.32 -5.14 11.59
CA ARG A 13 30.98 -3.91 12.03
C ARG A 13 32.12 -3.56 11.11
N ARG A 14 32.45 -2.27 10.98
CA ARG A 14 33.56 -1.79 10.15
C ARG A 14 34.87 -2.32 10.72
N ALA A 15 35.34 -3.42 10.15
CA ALA A 15 36.61 -4.08 10.48
C ALA A 15 37.33 -4.50 9.19
N VAL A 16 38.63 -4.74 9.26
CA VAL A 16 39.43 -5.23 8.13
C VAL A 16 38.82 -6.50 7.52
N GLN A 17 38.30 -7.40 8.36
CA GLN A 17 37.59 -8.62 7.95
C GLN A 17 36.32 -8.35 7.12
N THR A 18 35.57 -7.28 7.40
CA THR A 18 34.40 -6.94 6.59
C THR A 18 34.79 -6.33 5.24
N LYS A 19 35.92 -5.61 5.20
CA LYS A 19 36.45 -5.04 3.96
C LYS A 19 36.96 -6.13 3.02
N SER A 20 37.63 -7.17 3.54
CA SER A 20 38.07 -8.31 2.74
C SER A 20 36.90 -9.13 2.17
N ARG A 21 35.75 -9.13 2.84
CA ARG A 21 34.49 -9.71 2.33
C ARG A 21 33.76 -8.83 1.31
N GLY A 22 34.29 -7.64 0.98
CA GLY A 22 33.64 -6.70 0.06
C GLY A 22 32.39 -6.01 0.64
N ILE A 23 32.21 -6.04 1.96
CA ILE A 23 31.06 -5.41 2.62
C ILE A 23 31.32 -3.90 2.72
N THR A 24 30.40 -3.13 2.18
CA THR A 24 30.41 -1.66 2.26
C THR A 24 29.28 -1.18 3.16
N PHE A 25 29.43 0.01 3.74
CA PHE A 25 28.45 0.61 4.65
C PHE A 25 27.87 1.87 4.03
N HIS A 26 26.56 1.93 3.92
CA HIS A 26 25.81 3.02 3.29
C HIS A 26 25.03 3.79 4.36
N LYS A 27 25.13 5.12 4.31
CA LYS A 27 24.35 6.02 5.17
C LYS A 27 22.90 6.05 4.71
N PHE A 28 22.01 6.38 5.63
CA PHE A 28 20.61 6.60 5.28
C PHE A 28 20.47 7.79 4.32
N PRO A 29 19.56 7.71 3.33
CA PRO A 29 19.27 8.82 2.43
C PRO A 29 18.84 10.09 3.18
N LYS A 30 19.15 11.26 2.60
CA LYS A 30 18.68 12.56 3.11
C LYS A 30 17.19 12.77 2.86
N GLU A 31 16.66 12.15 1.81
CA GLU A 31 15.26 12.24 1.46
C GLU A 31 14.38 11.55 2.51
N ASN A 32 13.45 12.31 3.11
CA ASN A 32 12.60 11.84 4.20
C ASN A 32 11.75 10.61 3.84
N VAL A 33 11.26 10.54 2.59
CA VAL A 33 10.41 9.42 2.13
C VAL A 33 11.23 8.14 2.08
N LEU A 34 12.38 8.17 1.40
CA LEU A 34 13.25 7.00 1.27
C LEU A 34 13.87 6.60 2.61
N ARG A 35 14.25 7.57 3.46
CA ARG A 35 14.71 7.33 4.84
C ARG A 35 13.69 6.53 5.64
N LYS A 36 12.42 6.95 5.63
CA LYS A 36 11.33 6.24 6.31
C LYS A 36 11.14 4.83 5.75
N GLN A 37 11.26 4.65 4.44
CA GLN A 37 11.19 3.31 3.85
C GLN A 37 12.30 2.39 4.37
N TRP A 38 13.53 2.89 4.50
CA TRP A 38 14.64 2.13 5.07
C TRP A 38 14.41 1.81 6.55
N GLU A 39 13.92 2.77 7.35
CA GLU A 39 13.58 2.55 8.77
C GLU A 39 12.51 1.46 8.93
N ILE A 40 11.44 1.51 8.12
CA ILE A 40 10.38 0.50 8.11
C ILE A 40 10.94 -0.88 7.71
N ALA A 41 11.86 -0.91 6.74
CA ALA A 41 12.45 -2.15 6.25
C ALA A 41 13.27 -2.88 7.32
N LEU A 42 13.85 -2.17 8.30
CA LEU A 42 14.57 -2.80 9.42
C LEU A 42 13.66 -3.55 10.40
N LYS A 43 12.34 -3.31 10.37
CA LYS A 43 11.33 -3.88 11.28
C LYS A 43 11.66 -3.76 12.78
N ARG A 44 12.46 -2.77 13.18
CA ARG A 44 12.72 -2.48 14.59
C ARG A 44 11.66 -1.53 15.15
N LYS A 45 10.92 -1.97 16.18
CA LYS A 45 9.89 -1.14 16.82
C LYS A 45 10.53 0.09 17.46
N GLY A 46 10.12 1.29 17.03
CA GLY A 46 10.62 2.57 17.58
C GLY A 46 12.02 2.98 17.13
N PHE A 47 12.60 2.31 16.13
CA PHE A 47 13.89 2.72 15.57
C PHE A 47 13.71 3.91 14.64
N SER A 48 14.41 5.00 14.93
CA SER A 48 14.63 6.10 14.00
C SER A 48 16.12 6.15 13.67
N ALA A 49 16.44 6.21 12.38
CA ALA A 49 17.81 6.33 11.94
C ALA A 49 18.37 7.67 12.39
N SER A 50 19.54 7.66 13.02
CA SER A 50 20.37 8.85 13.24
C SER A 50 21.20 9.17 12.00
N GLU A 51 21.85 10.32 11.93
CA GLU A 51 22.84 10.62 10.88
C GLU A 51 24.05 9.67 10.89
N SER A 52 24.32 9.09 12.06
CA SER A 52 25.30 8.03 12.27
C SER A 52 24.74 6.63 12.03
N SER A 53 23.51 6.46 11.56
CA SER A 53 23.03 5.10 11.24
C SER A 53 23.52 4.68 9.85
N VAL A 54 24.00 3.44 9.73
CA VAL A 54 24.45 2.85 8.45
C VAL A 54 23.90 1.43 8.27
N LEU A 55 23.73 1.03 7.02
CA LEU A 55 23.42 -0.35 6.63
C LEU A 55 24.56 -0.93 5.82
N CYS A 56 24.87 -2.20 6.05
CA CYS A 56 25.85 -2.90 5.22
C CYS A 56 25.24 -3.34 3.88
N SER A 57 26.09 -3.52 2.87
CA SER A 57 25.69 -3.88 1.50
C SER A 57 24.95 -5.22 1.40
N GLU A 58 25.06 -6.11 2.40
CA GLU A 58 24.32 -7.38 2.44
C GLU A 58 22.79 -7.19 2.53
N HIS A 59 22.31 -5.99 2.89
CA HIS A 59 20.87 -5.71 2.98
C HIS A 59 20.24 -5.22 1.69
N PHE A 60 21.06 -4.95 0.67
CA PHE A 60 20.63 -4.50 -0.66
C PHE A 60 20.76 -5.65 -1.65
N ARG A 61 19.90 -5.66 -2.67
CA ARG A 61 20.09 -6.62 -3.75
C ARG A 61 21.30 -6.21 -4.58
N PRO A 62 22.00 -7.15 -5.23
CA PRO A 62 23.10 -6.80 -6.11
C PRO A 62 22.71 -5.79 -7.21
N GLN A 63 21.47 -5.82 -7.68
CA GLN A 63 20.96 -4.90 -8.71
C GLN A 63 20.75 -3.47 -8.19
N ASP A 64 20.61 -3.30 -6.88
CA ASP A 64 20.40 -2.02 -6.21
C ASP A 64 21.72 -1.30 -5.87
N LEU A 65 22.85 -2.00 -6.06
CA LEU A 65 24.18 -1.51 -5.75
C LEU A 65 24.96 -1.24 -7.03
N ASP A 66 25.33 0.02 -7.24
CA ASP A 66 26.25 0.40 -8.30
C ASP A 66 27.69 0.11 -7.87
N ARG A 67 28.30 -0.86 -8.57
CA ARG A 67 29.71 -1.26 -8.40
C ARG A 67 30.61 -0.80 -9.54
N THR A 68 30.12 0.09 -10.41
CA THR A 68 30.81 0.53 -11.63
C THR A 68 32.08 1.36 -11.37
N GLY A 69 32.42 1.66 -10.10
CA GLY A 69 33.62 2.42 -9.74
C GLY A 69 34.33 1.89 -8.49
N GLN A 70 35.29 2.67 -7.98
CA GLN A 70 36.07 2.31 -6.78
C GLN A 70 35.23 2.26 -5.49
N THR A 71 34.08 2.94 -5.46
CA THR A 71 33.19 2.98 -4.30
C THR A 71 31.83 2.40 -4.68
N VAL A 72 31.35 1.44 -3.89
CA VAL A 72 29.99 0.91 -4.04
C VAL A 72 28.99 1.94 -3.53
N ARG A 73 27.97 2.26 -4.34
CA ARG A 73 26.89 3.17 -3.99
C ARG A 73 25.54 2.47 -4.11
N VAL A 74 24.57 2.90 -3.31
CA VAL A 74 23.19 2.45 -3.44
C VAL A 74 22.53 3.31 -4.50
N ARG A 75 21.84 2.70 -5.46
CA ARG A 75 21.10 3.39 -6.52
C ARG A 75 20.02 4.31 -5.94
N ASP A 76 19.68 5.36 -6.67
CA ASP A 76 18.59 6.25 -6.29
C ASP A 76 17.26 5.49 -6.24
N GLY A 77 16.53 5.67 -5.13
CA GLY A 77 15.26 4.96 -4.87
C GLY A 77 15.39 3.51 -4.42
N ALA A 78 16.62 2.95 -4.37
CA ALA A 78 16.81 1.61 -3.84
C ALA A 78 16.55 1.54 -2.33
N LYS A 79 15.99 0.42 -1.90
CA LYS A 79 15.64 0.17 -0.49
C LYS A 79 16.18 -1.19 -0.05
N PRO A 80 16.61 -1.33 1.22
CA PRO A 80 17.08 -2.59 1.71
C PRO A 80 15.89 -3.58 1.72
N SER A 81 16.09 -4.74 1.10
CA SER A 81 15.05 -5.77 0.97
C SER A 81 15.53 -7.14 1.45
N VAL A 82 16.83 -7.29 1.71
CA VAL A 82 17.44 -8.54 2.13
C VAL A 82 17.66 -8.50 3.65
N PHE A 83 16.79 -9.18 4.38
CA PHE A 83 16.89 -9.30 5.83
C PHE A 83 16.54 -10.72 6.26
N SER A 84 17.39 -11.33 7.08
CA SER A 84 17.11 -12.59 7.75
C SER A 84 16.28 -12.37 9.01
N PHE A 85 14.99 -12.06 8.83
CA PHE A 85 14.08 -11.98 9.96
C PHE A 85 13.78 -13.39 10.51
N PRO A 86 13.58 -13.56 11.83
CA PRO A 86 13.11 -14.82 12.39
C PRO A 86 11.75 -15.18 11.81
N ALA A 87 11.41 -16.47 11.78
CA ALA A 87 10.18 -16.97 11.15
C ALA A 87 8.91 -16.19 11.57
N HIS A 88 8.81 -15.78 12.84
CA HIS A 88 7.65 -15.01 13.34
C HIS A 88 7.52 -13.59 12.76
N MET A 89 8.56 -13.02 12.16
CA MET A 89 8.57 -11.68 11.54
C MET A 89 8.55 -11.73 10.00
N GLN A 90 8.69 -12.91 9.42
CA GLN A 90 8.50 -13.11 7.99
C GLN A 90 7.00 -13.17 7.74
N LYS A 91 6.41 -12.06 7.26
CA LYS A 91 5.07 -12.11 6.69
C LYS A 91 5.18 -13.00 5.46
N HIS A 92 4.76 -14.26 5.58
CA HIS A 92 4.46 -15.07 4.42
C HIS A 92 3.37 -14.33 3.64
N VAL A 93 3.79 -13.62 2.60
CA VAL A 93 2.87 -13.15 1.57
C VAL A 93 2.51 -14.42 0.82
N THR A 94 1.47 -15.12 1.27
CA THR A 94 0.81 -16.07 0.40
C THR A 94 0.27 -15.25 -0.76
N ALA A 95 0.70 -15.58 -1.98
CA ALA A 95 0.10 -15.02 -3.18
C ALA A 95 -1.41 -15.27 -3.05
N ARG A 96 -2.20 -14.20 -3.02
CA ARG A 96 -3.65 -14.32 -2.88
C ARG A 96 -4.20 -14.92 -4.17
N LYS A 97 -4.44 -16.22 -4.18
CA LYS A 97 -5.01 -16.96 -5.33
C LYS A 97 -6.54 -16.83 -5.43
N THR A 98 -7.17 -15.92 -4.69
CA THR A 98 -8.62 -15.78 -4.79
C THR A 98 -8.96 -15.10 -6.11
N GLN A 99 -10.01 -15.59 -6.79
CA GLN A 99 -10.50 -15.04 -8.06
C GLN A 99 -10.78 -13.52 -7.96
N THR A 100 -11.17 -13.05 -6.77
CA THR A 100 -11.39 -11.63 -6.48
C THR A 100 -10.09 -10.80 -6.44
N SER A 101 -8.97 -11.40 -6.01
CA SER A 101 -7.65 -10.73 -5.99
C SER A 101 -7.11 -10.55 -7.40
N ILE A 102 -7.19 -11.60 -8.23
CA ILE A 102 -6.75 -11.59 -9.62
C ILE A 102 -7.54 -10.55 -10.42
N LYS A 103 -8.88 -10.57 -10.33
CA LYS A 103 -9.74 -9.57 -10.99
C LYS A 103 -9.47 -8.13 -10.53
N ALA A 104 -9.07 -7.92 -9.28
CA ALA A 104 -8.74 -6.58 -8.78
C ALA A 104 -7.42 -6.06 -9.36
N GLU A 105 -6.43 -6.92 -9.57
CA GLU A 105 -5.17 -6.57 -10.24
C GLU A 105 -5.41 -6.26 -11.72
N GLU A 106 -6.25 -7.04 -12.41
CA GLU A 106 -6.67 -6.80 -13.80
C GLU A 106 -7.40 -5.47 -13.96
N LEU A 107 -8.35 -5.15 -13.07
CA LEU A 107 -9.07 -3.86 -13.08
C LEU A 107 -8.14 -2.67 -12.82
N TYR A 108 -7.09 -2.85 -12.01
CA TYR A 108 -6.08 -1.81 -11.78
C TYR A 108 -5.16 -1.60 -12.98
N ALA A 109 -4.85 -2.65 -13.74
CA ALA A 109 -4.09 -2.55 -14.98
C ALA A 109 -4.90 -1.83 -16.08
N VAL A 110 -6.17 -2.21 -16.26
CA VAL A 110 -7.07 -1.56 -17.24
C VAL A 110 -7.25 -0.08 -16.94
N ASN A 111 -7.46 0.31 -15.68
CA ASN A 111 -7.63 1.73 -15.32
C ASN A 111 -6.38 2.60 -15.56
N LYS A 112 -5.18 2.03 -15.57
CA LYS A 112 -3.96 2.75 -15.94
C LYS A 112 -3.86 3.01 -17.45
N GLU A 113 -4.46 2.15 -18.27
CA GLU A 113 -4.42 2.25 -19.73
C GLU A 113 -5.59 3.09 -20.29
N THR A 114 -6.77 3.08 -19.64
CA THR A 114 -7.98 3.77 -20.15
C THR A 114 -8.00 5.29 -19.94
N THR A 115 -6.94 5.91 -19.41
CA THR A 115 -6.88 7.38 -19.24
C THR A 115 -6.52 8.15 -20.53
N GLN A 116 -6.28 7.45 -21.64
CA GLN A 116 -6.20 8.10 -22.96
C GLN A 116 -7.60 8.21 -23.58
N LYS A 117 -8.32 9.27 -23.19
CA LYS A 117 -9.55 9.76 -23.82
C LYS A 117 -9.34 9.89 -25.34
N GLN A 118 -9.95 9.01 -26.13
CA GLN A 118 -10.20 9.29 -27.53
C GLN A 118 -11.42 10.21 -27.63
N GLU A 119 -11.13 11.47 -27.87
CA GLU A 119 -12.06 12.53 -28.25
C GLU A 119 -12.64 12.18 -29.62
N THR A 120 -13.86 11.64 -29.64
CA THR A 120 -14.57 11.34 -30.88
C THR A 120 -15.15 12.65 -31.42
N LYS A 121 -14.68 13.05 -32.62
CA LYS A 121 -15.17 14.22 -33.37
C LYS A 121 -16.70 14.21 -33.49
N PRO A 122 -17.38 15.37 -33.39
CA PRO A 122 -18.83 15.44 -33.46
C PRO A 122 -19.30 15.04 -34.87
N LEU A 123 -20.16 14.01 -34.93
CA LEU A 123 -20.92 13.68 -36.14
C LEU A 123 -21.98 14.78 -36.39
N PRO A 124 -22.30 15.07 -37.66
CA PRO A 124 -23.18 16.16 -38.03
C PRO A 124 -24.60 15.92 -37.50
N ASN A 125 -25.22 17.03 -37.11
CA ASN A 125 -26.58 17.19 -36.61
C ASN A 125 -27.59 16.17 -37.19
N VAL A 126 -27.97 15.16 -36.40
CA VAL A 126 -29.14 14.32 -36.69
C VAL A 126 -30.30 14.92 -35.90
N ASP A 127 -31.18 15.63 -36.61
CA ASP A 127 -32.24 16.52 -36.11
C ASP A 127 -33.38 15.83 -35.32
N HIS A 128 -33.20 14.58 -34.93
CA HIS A 128 -34.27 13.79 -34.31
C HIS A 128 -33.73 13.00 -33.12
N SER A 129 -34.10 13.43 -31.91
CA SER A 129 -33.74 12.83 -30.61
C SER A 129 -34.24 11.38 -30.40
N TYR A 130 -34.90 10.79 -31.41
CA TYR A 130 -35.47 9.44 -31.43
C TYR A 130 -34.84 8.54 -32.50
N ALA A 131 -33.89 9.03 -33.32
CA ALA A 131 -33.23 8.20 -34.32
C ALA A 131 -32.19 7.25 -33.68
N LEU A 132 -32.36 5.94 -33.85
CA LEU A 132 -31.38 4.93 -33.45
C LEU A 132 -30.08 5.15 -34.25
N PRO A 133 -28.91 5.28 -33.58
CA PRO A 133 -27.63 5.41 -34.27
C PRO A 133 -27.38 4.26 -35.26
N ALA A 134 -26.79 4.57 -36.42
CA ALA A 134 -26.59 3.61 -37.52
C ALA A 134 -25.77 2.37 -37.12
N ASP A 135 -24.92 2.49 -36.11
CA ASP A 135 -24.10 1.40 -35.57
C ASP A 135 -24.85 0.62 -34.48
N LEU A 136 -25.79 -0.23 -34.89
CA LEU A 136 -26.50 -1.15 -34.01
C LEU A 136 -25.56 -2.08 -33.21
N PRO A 137 -24.47 -2.64 -33.79
CA PRO A 137 -23.46 -3.38 -33.04
C PRO A 137 -22.77 -2.54 -31.94
N GLY A 138 -22.39 -1.30 -32.25
CA GLY A 138 -21.78 -0.38 -31.29
C GLY A 138 -22.71 -0.03 -30.13
N LEU A 139 -24.00 0.16 -30.41
CA LEU A 139 -25.02 0.36 -29.37
C LEU A 139 -25.17 -0.84 -28.45
N LYS A 140 -25.24 -2.06 -29.02
CA LYS A 140 -25.30 -3.30 -28.22
C LYS A 140 -24.08 -3.43 -27.32
N THR A 141 -22.90 -3.12 -27.84
CA THR A 141 -21.65 -3.16 -27.07
C THR A 141 -21.67 -2.17 -25.90
N LYS A 142 -22.08 -0.93 -26.15
CA LYS A 142 -22.24 0.10 -25.10
C LYS A 142 -23.27 -0.29 -24.05
N LEU A 143 -24.37 -0.93 -24.46
CA LEU A 143 -25.39 -1.43 -23.52
C LEU A 143 -24.83 -2.52 -22.62
N VAL A 144 -24.13 -3.51 -23.18
CA VAL A 144 -23.48 -4.59 -22.42
C VAL A 144 -22.45 -4.02 -21.44
N GLU A 145 -21.64 -3.06 -21.88
CA GLU A 145 -20.67 -2.37 -21.03
C GLU A 145 -21.34 -1.59 -19.90
N ALA A 146 -22.42 -0.85 -20.19
CA ALA A 146 -23.18 -0.11 -19.19
C ALA A 146 -23.80 -1.04 -18.14
N LEU A 147 -24.39 -2.18 -18.57
CA LEU A 147 -24.93 -3.19 -17.66
C LEU A 147 -23.84 -3.79 -16.77
N ALA A 148 -22.67 -4.11 -17.32
CA ALA A 148 -21.53 -4.62 -16.55
C ALA A 148 -21.04 -3.59 -15.51
N ARG A 149 -21.01 -2.29 -15.86
CA ARG A 149 -20.67 -1.20 -14.92
C ARG A 149 -21.68 -1.10 -13.79
N VAL A 150 -22.98 -1.19 -14.08
CA VAL A 150 -24.03 -1.20 -13.05
C VAL A 150 -23.83 -2.37 -12.08
N GLU A 151 -23.62 -3.58 -12.59
CA GLU A 151 -23.41 -4.77 -11.76
C GLU A 151 -22.19 -4.62 -10.81
N ILE A 152 -21.09 -4.05 -11.31
CA ILE A 152 -19.90 -3.76 -10.52
C ILE A 152 -20.20 -2.72 -9.42
N LEU A 153 -20.89 -1.63 -9.77
CA LEU A 153 -21.23 -0.57 -8.82
C LEU A 153 -22.15 -1.08 -7.72
N GLU A 154 -23.17 -1.88 -8.06
CA GLU A 154 -24.03 -2.51 -7.07
C GLU A 154 -23.25 -3.45 -6.13
N ARG A 155 -22.31 -4.24 -6.69
CA ARG A 155 -21.42 -5.09 -5.88
C ARG A 155 -20.56 -4.25 -4.94
N HIS A 156 -20.04 -3.13 -5.41
CA HIS A 156 -19.29 -2.18 -4.57
C HIS A 156 -20.17 -1.58 -3.47
N MET A 157 -21.39 -1.14 -3.77
CA MET A 157 -22.34 -0.64 -2.77
C MET A 157 -22.65 -1.69 -1.71
N ARG A 158 -22.94 -2.94 -2.11
CA ARG A 158 -23.15 -4.07 -1.19
C ARG A 158 -21.93 -4.28 -0.27
N ASN A 159 -20.73 -4.25 -0.84
CA ASN A 159 -19.48 -4.40 -0.09
C ASN A 159 -19.21 -3.22 0.85
N MET A 160 -19.53 -1.99 0.44
CA MET A 160 -19.42 -0.79 1.28
C MET A 160 -20.39 -0.86 2.46
N LYS A 161 -21.66 -1.21 2.23
CA LYS A 161 -22.65 -1.40 3.30
C LYS A 161 -22.20 -2.47 4.30
N LYS A 162 -21.65 -3.59 3.83
CA LYS A 162 -21.07 -4.63 4.70
C LYS A 162 -19.86 -4.12 5.51
N ARG A 163 -18.98 -3.30 4.93
CA ARG A 163 -17.84 -2.69 5.64
C ARG A 163 -18.32 -1.74 6.72
N GLU A 164 -19.25 -0.87 6.40
CA GLU A 164 -19.86 0.06 7.35
C GLU A 164 -20.52 -0.70 8.51
N GLN A 165 -21.32 -1.73 8.21
CA GLN A 165 -21.97 -2.54 9.24
C GLN A 165 -20.95 -3.22 10.17
N ARG A 166 -19.84 -3.74 9.64
CA ARG A 166 -18.76 -4.31 10.48
C ARG A 166 -18.16 -3.27 11.43
N VAL A 167 -17.92 -2.06 10.95
CA VAL A 167 -17.43 -0.96 11.79
C VAL A 167 -18.46 -0.60 12.85
N LYS A 168 -19.75 -0.48 12.50
CA LYS A 168 -20.84 -0.22 13.46
C LYS A 168 -20.88 -1.30 14.54
N ASN A 169 -20.85 -2.58 14.16
CA ASN A 169 -20.85 -3.72 15.08
C ASN A 169 -19.62 -3.72 16.00
N MET A 170 -18.43 -3.44 15.46
CA MET A 170 -17.20 -3.33 16.25
C MET A 170 -17.30 -2.20 17.29
N VAL A 171 -17.79 -1.03 16.89
CA VAL A 171 -17.98 0.10 17.81
C VAL A 171 -19.00 -0.26 18.90
N LEU A 172 -20.12 -0.90 18.56
CA LEU A 172 -21.09 -1.38 19.55
C LEU A 172 -20.48 -2.38 20.53
N ALA A 173 -19.65 -3.32 20.05
CA ALA A 173 -18.94 -4.27 20.91
C ALA A 173 -18.00 -3.56 21.89
N VAL A 174 -17.18 -2.62 21.40
CA VAL A 174 -16.28 -1.82 22.24
C VAL A 174 -17.05 -1.01 23.29
N LEU A 175 -18.18 -0.41 22.92
CA LEU A 175 -19.03 0.34 23.85
C LEU A 175 -19.63 -0.56 24.94
N LYS A 176 -20.07 -1.77 24.58
CA LYS A 176 -20.58 -2.77 25.53
C LYS A 176 -19.49 -3.20 26.52
N ASP A 177 -18.28 -3.46 26.03
CA ASP A 177 -17.14 -3.85 26.86
C ASP A 177 -16.71 -2.74 27.83
N LEU A 178 -16.69 -1.49 27.37
CA LEU A 178 -16.41 -0.32 28.21
C LEU A 178 -17.47 -0.13 29.30
N GLY A 179 -18.74 -0.40 28.96
CA GLY A 179 -19.85 -0.39 29.91
C GLY A 179 -19.70 -1.45 31.00
N GLY A 180 -19.39 -2.70 30.61
CA GLY A 180 -19.18 -3.80 31.56
C GLY A 180 -17.97 -3.61 32.50
N LYS A 181 -16.95 -2.87 32.05
CA LYS A 181 -15.76 -2.54 32.85
C LYS A 181 -15.89 -1.25 33.67
N ASN A 182 -17.05 -0.60 33.67
CA ASN A 182 -17.27 0.71 34.32
C ASN A 182 -16.30 1.83 33.88
N LEU A 183 -15.72 1.73 32.69
CA LEU A 183 -14.77 2.71 32.14
C LEU A 183 -15.47 3.87 31.40
N MET A 184 -16.80 3.87 31.36
CA MET A 184 -17.61 4.88 30.67
C MET A 184 -17.78 6.17 31.50
N ASN A 185 -16.72 6.97 31.59
CA ASN A 185 -16.76 8.27 32.27
C ASN A 185 -17.59 9.34 31.52
N LYS A 186 -17.94 10.44 32.20
CA LYS A 186 -18.78 11.52 31.64
C LYS A 186 -18.13 12.18 30.41
N GLU A 187 -16.81 12.35 30.43
CA GLU A 187 -16.06 12.97 29.34
C GLU A 187 -16.09 12.12 28.06
N LEU A 188 -15.88 10.81 28.20
CA LEU A 188 -15.90 9.83 27.12
C LEU A 188 -17.31 9.74 26.50
N LYS A 189 -18.36 9.72 27.34
CA LYS A 189 -19.76 9.83 26.86
C LYS A 189 -20.00 11.09 26.03
N ARG A 190 -19.44 12.24 26.44
CA ARG A 190 -19.55 13.50 25.70
C ARG A 190 -18.88 13.40 24.33
N LYS A 191 -17.65 12.87 24.28
CA LYS A 191 -16.88 12.67 23.02
C LYS A 191 -17.57 11.69 22.07
N LEU A 192 -18.15 10.61 22.60
CA LEU A 192 -18.82 9.57 21.80
C LEU A 192 -20.21 9.96 21.31
N ARG A 193 -20.83 11.00 21.87
CA ARG A 193 -22.20 11.44 21.52
C ARG A 193 -22.39 11.65 20.01
N ILE A 194 -21.39 12.22 19.34
CA ILE A 194 -21.40 12.48 17.89
C ILE A 194 -21.48 11.17 17.10
N TYR A 195 -20.71 10.17 17.51
CA TYR A 195 -20.66 8.85 16.87
C TYR A 195 -21.93 8.06 17.13
N LEU A 196 -22.43 8.07 18.37
CA LEU A 196 -23.67 7.39 18.75
C LEU A 196 -24.89 7.93 17.98
N ARG A 197 -24.95 9.24 17.72
CA ARG A 197 -26.04 9.84 16.93
C ARG A 197 -26.01 9.36 15.48
N LYS A 198 -24.84 9.22 14.87
CA LYS A 198 -24.67 8.72 13.50
C LYS A 198 -24.93 7.21 13.36
N MET A 199 -24.90 6.46 14.46
CA MET A 199 -25.14 5.01 14.44
C MET A 199 -26.62 4.63 14.61
N LYS A 200 -27.47 5.58 15.06
CA LYS A 200 -28.91 5.36 15.27
C LYS A 200 -29.79 5.77 14.07
N GLY A 201 -29.20 6.38 13.04
CA GLY A 201 -29.84 6.62 11.74
C GLY A 201 -29.33 5.65 10.70
#